data_AF-A0A1F6PQI3-F1
#
_entry.id   AF-A0A1F6PQI3-F1
#
_cell.length_a   1.000
_cell.length_b   1.000
_cell.length_c   1.000
_cell.angle_alpha   90.00
_cell.angle_beta   90.00
_cell.angle_gamma   90.00
#
_symmetry.space_group_name_H-M   'P 1'
#
loop_
_entity.id
_entity.type
_entity.pdbx_description
1 polymer ?
#
loop_
_entity_poly.entity_id
_entity_poly.type
_entity_poly.pdbx_seq_one_letter_code
_entity_poly.pdbx_strand_id
1 'polypeptide(L)'
;MQIIAENIANINTTKTANGKPYRRKDVIIKETTESVKIAGVYEDKEPFLKVYDPGHPDADKQGFVYYPNISISREMTDMAYTSKVYDANIAVYNAAKNMAQAIINLGK
;
A
#
# COMPACT_ATOMS: atom_id res chain seq x y z
N MET A 1 3.98 -4.30 -0.45
CA MET A 1 3.08 -4.73 -1.55
C MET A 1 1.73 -5.24 -1.08
N GLN A 2 1.65 -6.01 0.00
CA GLN A 2 0.37 -6.58 0.48
C GLN A 2 -0.73 -5.53 0.72
N ILE A 3 -0.40 -4.37 1.30
CA ILE A 3 -1.38 -3.32 1.60
C ILE A 3 -1.94 -2.65 0.34
N ILE A 4 -1.11 -2.41 -0.68
CA ILE A 4 -1.55 -1.87 -1.98
C ILE A 4 -2.52 -2.85 -2.66
N ALA A 5 -2.19 -4.14 -2.63
CA ALA A 5 -3.08 -5.18 -3.16
C ALA A 5 -4.40 -5.25 -2.37
N GLU A 6 -4.35 -5.10 -1.05
CA GLU A 6 -5.54 -5.03 -0.19
C GLU A 6 -6.42 -3.82 -0.51
N ASN A 7 -5.82 -2.65 -0.75
CA ASN A 7 -6.51 -1.44 -1.17
C ASN A 7 -7.21 -1.65 -2.52
N ILE A 8 -6.50 -2.17 -3.53
CA ILE A 8 -7.07 -2.41 -4.87
C ILE A 8 -8.18 -3.47 -4.78
N ALA A 9 -8.00 -4.54 -4.01
CA ALA A 9 -9.01 -5.60 -3.88
C ALA A 9 -10.30 -5.10 -3.22
N ASN A 10 -10.19 -4.16 -2.28
CA ASN A 10 -11.33 -3.62 -1.55
C ASN A 10 -11.88 -2.30 -2.11
N ILE A 11 -11.46 -1.89 -3.31
CA ILE A 11 -11.91 -0.62 -3.93
C ILE A 11 -13.43 -0.51 -4.10
N ASN A 12 -14.11 -1.63 -4.36
CA ASN A 12 -15.55 -1.70 -4.55
C ASN A 12 -16.30 -2.17 -3.28
N THR A 13 -15.60 -2.29 -2.14
CA THR A 13 -16.18 -2.81 -0.91
C THR A 13 -16.95 -1.71 -0.16
N THR A 14 -18.25 -1.63 -0.42
CA THR A 14 -19.23 -0.73 0.19
C THR A 14 -19.57 -1.11 1.63
N LYS A 15 -19.49 -2.40 1.97
CA LYS A 15 -19.88 -2.94 3.27
C LYS A 15 -18.83 -3.89 3.82
N THR A 16 -18.11 -3.45 4.83
CA THR A 16 -17.23 -4.31 5.64
C THR A 16 -18.01 -4.96 6.79
N ALA A 17 -17.39 -5.88 7.53
CA ALA A 17 -17.99 -6.52 8.71
C ALA A 17 -18.55 -5.54 9.76
N ASN A 18 -18.05 -4.30 9.77
CA ASN A 18 -18.48 -3.23 10.67
C ASN A 18 -19.58 -2.32 10.07
N GLY A 19 -20.12 -2.68 8.90
CA GLY A 19 -21.18 -1.94 8.22
C GLY A 19 -20.76 -0.61 7.59
N LYS A 20 -19.46 -0.31 7.56
CA LYS A 20 -18.88 0.90 6.92
C LYS A 20 -18.09 0.53 5.66
N PRO A 21 -17.91 1.44 4.70
CA PRO A 21 -17.04 1.20 3.53
C PRO A 21 -15.59 0.99 3.95
N TYR A 22 -14.83 0.26 3.14
CA TYR A 22 -13.40 0.03 3.37
C TYR A 22 -12.64 1.36 3.39
N ARG A 23 -11.70 1.52 4.32
CA ARG A 23 -10.79 2.66 4.37
C ARG A 23 -9.44 2.28 3.78
N ARG A 24 -8.94 3.14 2.89
CA ARG A 24 -7.61 3.01 2.32
C ARG A 24 -6.58 2.96 3.44
N LYS A 25 -5.63 2.05 3.33
CA LYS A 25 -4.55 1.86 4.29
C LYS A 25 -3.23 2.30 3.68
N ASP A 26 -2.49 3.13 4.41
CA ASP A 26 -1.13 3.54 4.07
C ASP A 26 -0.13 2.88 5.02
N VAL A 27 1.08 2.63 4.53
CA VAL A 27 2.16 2.02 5.31
C VAL A 27 3.19 3.07 5.65
N ILE A 28 3.46 3.25 6.94
CA ILE A 28 4.60 4.06 7.38
C ILE A 28 5.78 3.11 7.53
N ILE A 29 6.79 3.34 6.70
CA ILE A 29 8.05 2.60 6.77
C ILE A 29 8.99 3.42 7.67
N LYS A 30 9.52 2.79 8.71
CA LYS A 30 10.57 3.39 9.54
C LYS A 30 11.89 2.70 9.24
N GLU A 31 12.84 3.50 8.78
CA GLU A 31 14.22 3.06 8.57
C GLU A 31 14.93 3.01 9.94
N THR A 32 15.39 1.83 10.31
CA THR A 32 16.34 1.64 11.40
C THR A 32 17.67 1.24 10.76
N THR A 33 18.80 1.64 11.37
CA THR A 33 20.19 1.50 10.86
C THR A 33 20.57 0.13 10.30
N GLU A 34 19.84 -0.94 10.62
CA GLU A 34 20.10 -2.31 10.17
C GLU A 34 18.90 -2.97 9.47
N SER A 35 17.71 -2.35 9.45
CA SER A 35 16.52 -2.97 8.84
C SER A 35 15.42 -1.95 8.52
N VAL A 36 14.74 -2.20 7.40
CA VAL A 36 13.48 -1.54 7.06
C VAL A 36 12.36 -2.26 7.82
N LYS A 37 11.79 -1.63 8.85
CA LYS A 37 10.65 -2.18 9.59
C LYS A 37 9.38 -1.40 9.26
N ILE A 38 8.26 -2.13 9.14
CA ILE A 38 6.93 -1.53 9.03
C ILE A 38 6.60 -0.92 10.39
N ALA A 39 6.48 0.41 10.45
CA ALA A 39 6.20 1.14 11.69
C ALA A 39 4.72 1.01 12.10
N GLY A 40 3.85 0.81 11.12
CA GLY A 40 2.42 0.61 11.32
C GLY A 40 1.64 0.78 10.02
N VAL A 41 0.37 0.40 10.07
CA VAL A 41 -0.61 0.63 9.00
C VAL A 41 -1.55 1.73 9.48
N TYR A 42 -1.67 2.81 8.71
CA TYR A 42 -2.52 3.96 9.02
C TYR A 42 -3.73 3.96 8.10
N GLU A 43 -4.92 4.18 8.65
CA GLU A 43 -6.13 4.32 7.85
C GLU A 43 -6.31 5.77 7.41
N ASP A 44 -6.60 5.94 6.12
CA ASP A 44 -6.86 7.24 5.53
C ASP A 44 -8.13 7.88 6.13
N LYS A 45 -8.00 9.14 6.54
CA LYS A 45 -9.09 9.94 7.13
C LYS A 45 -9.89 10.70 6.07
N GLU A 46 -9.49 10.62 4.81
CA GLU A 46 -10.25 11.21 3.72
C GLU A 46 -11.72 10.72 3.70
N PRO A 47 -12.65 11.59 3.28
CA PRO A 47 -14.05 11.22 3.16
C PRO A 47 -14.23 10.16 2.06
N PHE A 48 -15.23 9.28 2.27
CA PHE A 48 -15.61 8.28 1.28
C PHE A 48 -16.15 8.92 0.00
N LEU A 49 -15.96 8.25 -1.13
CA LEU A 49 -16.54 8.66 -2.40
C LEU A 49 -18.06 8.41 -2.34
N LYS A 50 -18.86 9.47 -2.44
CA LYS A 50 -20.33 9.39 -2.44
C LYS A 50 -20.83 9.33 -3.88
N VAL A 51 -21.38 8.19 -4.29
CA VAL A 51 -21.94 7.97 -5.63
C VAL A 51 -23.45 7.83 -5.51
N TYR A 52 -24.20 8.48 -6.40
CA TYR A 52 -25.66 8.32 -6.44
C TYR A 52 -26.01 7.11 -7.30
N ASP A 53 -26.53 6.06 -6.66
CA ASP A 53 -27.02 4.85 -7.31
C ASP A 53 -28.25 4.31 -6.54
N PRO A 54 -29.47 4.72 -6.92
CA PRO A 54 -30.70 4.32 -6.24
C PRO A 54 -31.05 2.84 -6.36
N GLY A 55 -30.44 2.12 -7.31
CA GLY A 55 -30.69 0.69 -7.54
C GLY A 55 -29.77 -0.23 -6.74
N HIS A 56 -28.77 0.32 -6.05
CA HIS A 56 -27.77 -0.45 -5.35
C HIS A 56 -28.33 -1.00 -4.01
N PRO A 57 -28.12 -2.29 -3.67
CA PRO A 57 -28.63 -2.90 -2.43
C PRO A 57 -28.08 -2.25 -1.15
N ASP A 58 -26.90 -1.61 -1.24
CA ASP A 58 -26.29 -0.85 -0.13
C ASP A 58 -26.54 0.67 -0.21
N ALA A 59 -27.49 1.13 -1.02
CA ALA A 59 -27.83 2.54 -1.09
C ALA A 59 -28.54 3.01 0.19
N ASP A 60 -28.14 4.18 0.69
CA ASP A 60 -28.82 4.89 1.77
C ASP A 60 -30.29 5.21 1.40
N LYS A 61 -31.09 5.64 2.38
CA LYS A 61 -32.49 6.10 2.19
C LYS A 61 -32.66 7.19 1.13
N GLN A 62 -31.58 7.85 0.71
CA GLN A 62 -31.54 8.90 -0.31
C GLN A 62 -31.01 8.39 -1.67
N GLY A 63 -30.67 7.11 -1.82
CA GLY A 63 -30.12 6.53 -3.06
C GLY A 63 -28.62 6.73 -3.25
N PHE A 64 -27.86 6.98 -2.17
CA PHE A 64 -26.41 7.18 -2.24
C PHE A 64 -25.65 5.97 -1.70
N VAL A 65 -24.57 5.60 -2.39
CA VAL A 65 -23.63 4.55 -2.01
C VAL A 65 -22.30 5.20 -1.66
N TYR A 66 -21.70 4.76 -0.54
CA TYR A 66 -20.37 5.20 -0.15
C TYR A 66 -19.34 4.16 -0.56
N TYR A 67 -18.41 4.58 -1.41
CA TYR A 67 -17.27 3.80 -1.82
C TYR A 67 -15.98 4.25 -1.10
N PRO A 68 -15.04 3.34 -0.89
CA PRO A 68 -13.67 3.67 -0.50
C PRO A 68 -13.05 4.73 -1.42
N ASN A 69 -12.33 5.70 -0.85
CA ASN A 69 -11.58 6.68 -1.65
C ASN A 69 -10.25 6.08 -2.13
N ILE A 70 -10.30 5.11 -3.03
CA ILE A 70 -9.12 4.42 -3.55
C ILE A 70 -9.03 4.69 -5.05
N SER A 71 -7.86 5.15 -5.50
CA SER A 71 -7.59 5.38 -6.93
C SER A 71 -6.61 4.33 -7.43
N ILE A 72 -7.05 3.50 -8.38
CA ILE A 72 -6.22 2.47 -8.99
C ILE A 72 -4.93 3.07 -9.57
N SER A 73 -5.00 4.25 -10.20
CA SER A 73 -3.84 4.92 -10.77
C SER A 73 -2.81 5.31 -9.70
N ARG A 74 -3.27 5.76 -8.53
CA ARG A 74 -2.40 6.06 -7.38
C ARG A 74 -1.76 4.78 -6.86
N GLU A 75 -2.56 3.75 -6.57
CA GLU A 75 -2.08 2.47 -6.03
C GLU A 75 -1.08 1.77 -6.99
N MET A 76 -1.30 1.85 -8.31
CA MET A 76 -0.34 1.33 -9.31
C MET A 76 0.97 2.12 -9.33
N THR A 77 0.92 3.43 -9.16
CA THR A 77 2.12 4.28 -9.09
C THR A 77 2.91 3.97 -7.83
N ASP A 78 2.23 3.85 -6.69
CA ASP A 78 2.84 3.48 -5.41
C ASP A 78 3.45 2.06 -5.47
N MET A 79 2.81 1.14 -6.19
CA MET A 79 3.35 -0.20 -6.45
C MET A 79 4.64 -0.12 -7.25
N ALA A 80 4.64 0.59 -8.38
CA ALA A 80 5.81 0.75 -9.23
C ALA A 80 6.97 1.42 -8.48
N TYR A 81 6.67 2.43 -7.66
CA TYR A 81 7.64 3.08 -6.80
C TYR A 81 8.23 2.09 -5.77
N THR A 82 7.38 1.33 -5.09
CA THR A 82 7.80 0.32 -4.11
C THR A 82 8.70 -0.75 -4.75
N SER A 83 8.35 -1.25 -5.94
CA SER A 83 9.18 -2.22 -6.68
C SER A 83 10.55 -1.65 -7.01
N LYS A 84 10.62 -0.40 -7.50
CA LYS A 84 11.90 0.26 -7.78
C LYS A 84 12.78 0.44 -6.54
N VAL A 85 12.19 0.82 -5.41
CA VAL A 85 12.93 0.94 -4.14
C VAL A 85 13.46 -0.42 -3.69
N TYR A 86 12.66 -1.48 -3.82
CA TYR A 86 13.10 -2.84 -3.48
C TYR A 86 14.27 -3.29 -4.36
N ASP A 87 14.17 -3.08 -5.68
CA ASP A 87 15.25 -3.42 -6.62
C ASP A 87 16.53 -2.62 -6.33
N ALA A 88 16.38 -1.32 -6.03
CA ALA A 88 17.51 -0.48 -5.63
C ALA A 88 18.18 -0.97 -4.34
N ASN A 89 17.39 -1.36 -3.33
CA ASN A 89 17.92 -1.91 -2.07
C ASN A 89 18.66 -3.23 -2.30
N ILE A 90 18.15 -4.11 -3.16
CA ILE A 90 18.86 -5.34 -3.55
C ILE A 90 20.17 -5.01 -4.27
N ALA A 91 20.16 -4.03 -5.17
CA ALA A 91 21.36 -3.62 -5.90
C ALA A 91 22.45 -3.10 -4.94
N VAL A 92 22.09 -2.24 -3.99
CA VAL A 92 23.00 -1.74 -2.95
C VAL A 92 23.52 -2.89 -2.08
N TYR A 93 22.64 -3.81 -1.67
CA TYR A 93 23.03 -4.98 -0.87
C TYR A 93 24.03 -5.88 -1.61
N ASN A 94 23.78 -6.17 -2.89
CA ASN A 94 24.68 -6.96 -3.72
C ASN A 94 26.02 -6.25 -3.97
N ALA A 95 26.01 -4.93 -4.15
CA ALA A 95 27.22 -4.14 -4.27
C ALA A 95 28.07 -4.22 -2.99
N ALA A 96 27.44 -4.04 -1.81
CA ALA A 96 28.10 -4.18 -0.52
C ALA A 96 28.67 -5.59 -0.32
N LYS A 97 27.91 -6.63 -0.68
CA LYS A 97 28.37 -8.03 -0.63
C LYS A 97 29.57 -8.28 -1.55
N ASN A 98 29.55 -7.77 -2.77
CA ASN A 98 30.65 -7.90 -3.72
C ASN A 98 31.92 -7.18 -3.23
N MET A 99 31.77 -5.97 -2.66
CA MET A 99 32.88 -5.25 -2.03
C MET A 99 33.49 -6.05 -0.87
N ALA A 100 32.65 -6.60 0.01
CA ALA A 100 33.12 -7.44 1.11
C ALA A 100 33.86 -8.69 0.60
N GLN A 101 33.36 -9.35 -0.44
CA GLN A 101 34.01 -10.52 -1.03
C GLN A 101 35.35 -10.17 -1.69
N ALA A 102 35.45 -9.03 -2.37
CA ALA A 102 36.70 -8.54 -2.94
C ALA A 102 37.76 -8.29 -1.87
N ILE A 103 37.37 -7.69 -0.73
CA ILE A 103 38.26 -7.50 0.43
C ILE A 103 38.76 -8.85 0.98
N ILE A 104 37.86 -9.83 1.14
CA ILE A 104 38.23 -11.18 1.61
C ILE A 104 39.24 -11.85 0.66
N ASN A 105 39.06 -11.68 -0.66
CA ASN A 105 39.96 -12.26 -1.65
C ASN A 105 41.32 -11.55 -1.73
N LEU A 106 41.38 -10.25 -1.41
CA LEU A 106 42.63 -9.47 -1.33
C LEU A 106 43.49 -9.83 -0.11
N GLY A 107 42.88 -10.38 0.94
CA GLY A 107 43.57 -10.78 2.18
C GLY A 107 44.12 -12.22 2.19
N LYS A 108 44.03 -12.95 1.07
CA LYS A 108 44.63 -14.28 0.88
C LYS A 108 45.84 -14.18 -0.04
#